data_AF-A0A800J848-F1
#
_entry.id   AF-A0A800J848-F1
#
_cell.length_a   1.000
_cell.length_b   1.000
_cell.length_c   1.000
_cell.angle_alpha   90.00
_cell.angle_beta   90.00
_cell.angle_gamma   90.00
#
_symmetry.space_group_name_H-M   'P 1'
#
loop_
_entity.id
_entity.type
_entity.pdbx_description
1 polymer ?
#
loop_
_entity_poly.entity_id
_entity_poly.type
_entity_poly.pdbx_seq_one_letter_code
_entity_poly.pdbx_strand_id
1 'polypeptide(L)'
;MDPKVGPDQPIRPGDEAVFEGENHLVMGWMRYEGWDDEDRWRWDEWQLVSDSGTPRYLSWSGDEGWTLQTPIRPTPKVTRTGIKLEKGRATIKETSPARIKAMQGEFTFRPQIDQTLRVMEAQRGNQHYSAELTADEIEVVGGPRIAERELWEAFGREDKLREMDERAEKRRQRRKSLRRAALFCFAAAALYFLGIGWAASKGETVATASAEFVAQERSTPVPEAPAPSTFSGNIERVDTEVREPFDVLTFDATSTDETYEIETDIQSGGSGSTDIELYLLTPSGASYFIDTAVFSGSTSRSRAFRAEETGEHTLQAWVRDTSPERVSFSTSVRRGMWEPGAFAAAFALAGMLGVVLFLAGGFGRID
;
A
#
# COMPACT_ATOMS: atom_id res chain seq x y z
N MET A 1 -32.63 23.07 -28.64
CA MET A 1 -31.88 22.98 -27.37
C MET A 1 -31.36 21.56 -27.25
N ASP A 2 -30.08 21.40 -26.94
CA ASP A 2 -29.45 20.09 -26.76
C ASP A 2 -30.06 19.41 -25.51
N PRO A 3 -30.66 18.21 -25.62
CA PRO A 3 -31.37 17.53 -24.51
C PRO A 3 -30.48 17.13 -23.33
N LYS A 4 -29.19 17.52 -23.31
CA LYS A 4 -28.24 17.26 -22.23
C LYS A 4 -27.99 18.42 -21.27
N VAL A 5 -28.63 19.58 -21.44
CA VAL A 5 -28.39 20.73 -20.57
C VAL A 5 -29.34 20.67 -19.37
N GLY A 6 -28.95 19.93 -18.34
CA GLY A 6 -29.60 19.88 -17.03
C GLY A 6 -28.55 19.91 -15.91
N PRO A 7 -28.98 20.11 -14.65
CA PRO A 7 -28.08 20.00 -13.51
C PRO A 7 -27.65 18.53 -13.33
N ASP A 8 -26.50 18.30 -12.70
CA ASP A 8 -25.93 16.97 -12.47
C ASP A 8 -26.74 16.21 -11.42
N GLN A 9 -27.46 16.95 -10.58
CA GLN A 9 -28.33 16.42 -9.55
C GLN A 9 -29.81 16.56 -9.95
N PRO A 10 -30.66 15.56 -9.64
CA PRO A 10 -32.03 15.50 -10.13
C PRO A 10 -32.99 16.36 -9.29
N ILE A 11 -32.63 17.64 -9.08
CA ILE A 11 -33.44 18.68 -8.45
C ILE A 11 -33.87 19.66 -9.54
N ARG A 12 -35.17 19.92 -9.65
CA ARG A 12 -35.77 20.72 -10.71
C ARG A 12 -36.48 21.95 -10.14
N PRO A 13 -36.64 23.02 -10.94
CA PRO A 13 -37.56 24.09 -10.60
C PRO A 13 -38.96 23.55 -10.33
N GLY A 14 -39.57 23.99 -9.24
CA GLY A 14 -40.85 23.50 -8.74
C GLY A 14 -40.77 22.38 -7.70
N ASP A 15 -39.58 21.78 -7.49
CA ASP A 15 -39.40 20.84 -6.38
C ASP A 15 -39.48 21.59 -5.03
N GLU A 16 -39.98 20.93 -4.00
CA GLU A 16 -40.10 21.46 -2.65
C GLU A 16 -39.18 20.71 -1.67
N ALA A 17 -38.68 21.41 -0.67
CA ALA A 17 -37.86 20.83 0.40
C ALA A 17 -38.14 21.49 1.75
N VAL A 18 -37.93 20.76 2.85
CA VAL A 18 -38.06 21.28 4.22
C VAL A 18 -36.68 21.43 4.85
N PHE A 19 -36.21 22.67 4.97
CA PHE A 19 -34.95 23.00 5.67
C PHE A 19 -35.25 23.80 6.92
N GLU A 20 -34.65 23.40 8.04
CA GLU A 20 -34.81 24.10 9.33
C GLU A 20 -36.29 24.30 9.76
N GLY A 21 -37.18 23.40 9.32
CA GLY A 21 -38.61 23.45 9.60
C GLY A 21 -39.43 24.39 8.70
N GLU A 22 -38.81 25.03 7.70
CA GLU A 22 -39.49 25.86 6.71
C GLU A 22 -39.56 25.15 5.35
N ASN A 23 -40.72 25.22 4.67
CA ASN A 23 -40.80 24.77 3.28
C ASN A 23 -40.08 25.76 2.39
N HIS A 24 -39.43 25.23 1.37
CA HIS A 24 -38.68 25.95 0.37
C HIS A 24 -39.07 25.45 -1.02
N LEU A 25 -39.36 26.37 -1.93
CA LEU A 25 -39.60 26.10 -3.34
C LEU A 25 -38.31 26.33 -4.13
N VAL A 26 -37.91 25.36 -4.94
CA VAL A 26 -36.80 25.53 -5.90
C VAL A 26 -37.29 26.41 -7.05
N MET A 27 -36.80 27.63 -7.14
CA MET A 27 -37.21 28.59 -8.16
C MET A 27 -36.48 28.37 -9.49
N GLY A 28 -35.18 28.06 -9.41
CA GLY A 28 -34.31 27.92 -10.57
C GLY A 28 -32.97 27.28 -10.21
N TRP A 29 -32.22 26.89 -11.23
CA TRP A 29 -30.84 26.40 -11.08
C TRP A 29 -29.91 27.03 -12.11
N MET A 30 -28.64 27.16 -11.73
CA MET A 30 -27.56 27.67 -12.57
C MET A 30 -26.39 26.69 -12.51
N ARG A 31 -25.65 26.58 -13.60
CA ARG A 31 -24.37 25.90 -13.65
C ARG A 31 -23.28 26.91 -13.87
N TYR A 32 -22.30 26.90 -12.99
CA TYR A 32 -21.11 27.71 -13.09
C TYR A 32 -19.92 26.88 -13.58
N GLU A 33 -19.01 27.54 -14.28
CA GLU A 33 -17.66 27.05 -14.56
C GLU A 33 -16.67 28.07 -14.01
N GLY A 34 -15.91 27.65 -12.99
CA GLY A 34 -14.80 28.40 -12.43
C GLY A 34 -13.49 27.96 -13.07
N TRP A 35 -12.51 28.85 -13.08
CA TRP A 35 -11.18 28.51 -13.54
C TRP A 35 -10.11 29.34 -12.86
N ASP A 36 -8.90 28.79 -12.82
CA ASP A 36 -7.68 29.53 -12.53
C ASP A 36 -6.64 29.24 -13.63
N ASP A 37 -5.35 29.43 -13.32
CA ASP A 37 -4.27 29.19 -14.26
C ASP A 37 -3.96 27.69 -14.46
N GLU A 38 -4.43 26.81 -13.57
CA GLU A 38 -4.11 25.38 -13.52
C GLU A 38 -5.29 24.48 -13.92
N ASP A 39 -6.51 24.82 -13.50
CA ASP A 39 -7.67 23.94 -13.64
C ASP A 39 -8.99 24.67 -13.94
N ARG A 40 -10.02 23.88 -14.27
CA ARG A 40 -11.41 24.30 -14.41
C ARG A 40 -12.31 23.36 -13.65
N TRP A 41 -13.23 23.91 -12.89
CA TRP A 41 -14.22 23.16 -12.14
C TRP A 41 -15.63 23.66 -12.42
N ARG A 42 -16.61 22.85 -12.02
CA ARG A 42 -18.03 23.15 -12.20
C ARG A 42 -18.78 22.88 -10.92
N TRP A 43 -19.80 23.68 -10.71
CA TRP A 43 -20.79 23.44 -9.67
C TRP A 43 -22.17 23.86 -10.18
N ASP A 44 -23.17 23.20 -9.63
CA ASP A 44 -24.57 23.56 -9.83
C ASP A 44 -25.07 24.25 -8.58
N GLU A 45 -25.92 25.25 -8.77
CA GLU A 45 -26.54 26.01 -7.69
C GLU A 45 -28.03 26.17 -7.95
N TRP A 46 -28.84 25.90 -6.94
CA TRP A 46 -30.27 26.07 -6.96
C TRP A 46 -30.64 27.25 -6.07
N GLN A 47 -31.45 28.17 -6.59
CA GLN A 47 -32.06 29.20 -5.76
C GLN A 47 -33.38 28.67 -5.20
N LEU A 48 -33.48 28.68 -3.88
CA LEU A 48 -34.67 28.31 -3.14
C LEU A 48 -35.28 29.56 -2.50
N VAL A 49 -36.60 29.57 -2.36
CA VAL A 49 -37.31 30.61 -1.61
C VAL A 49 -38.18 29.94 -0.56
N SER A 50 -37.99 30.32 0.71
CA SER A 50 -38.80 29.81 1.81
C SER A 50 -40.23 30.38 1.77
N ASP A 51 -41.15 29.78 2.52
CA ASP A 51 -42.50 30.33 2.76
C ASP A 51 -42.47 31.75 3.37
N SER A 52 -41.39 32.11 4.06
CA SER A 52 -41.16 33.46 4.60
C SER A 52 -40.62 34.45 3.57
N GLY A 53 -40.38 34.02 2.33
CA GLY A 53 -39.82 34.83 1.24
C GLY A 53 -38.30 35.01 1.34
N THR A 54 -37.61 34.24 2.19
CA THR A 54 -36.16 34.34 2.35
C THR A 54 -35.46 33.49 1.28
N PRO A 55 -34.62 34.07 0.43
CA PRO A 55 -33.85 33.29 -0.54
C PRO A 55 -32.74 32.49 0.14
N ARG A 56 -32.51 31.27 -0.33
CA ARG A 56 -31.36 30.42 0.00
C ARG A 56 -30.74 29.85 -1.28
N TYR A 57 -29.48 29.47 -1.18
CA TYR A 57 -28.74 28.87 -2.29
C TYR A 57 -28.26 27.49 -1.85
N LEU A 58 -28.69 26.45 -2.58
CA LEU A 58 -28.16 25.11 -2.43
C LEU A 58 -27.12 24.93 -3.52
N SER A 59 -25.89 24.57 -3.18
CA SER A 59 -24.82 24.39 -4.17
C SER A 59 -24.25 22.98 -4.07
N TRP A 60 -23.86 22.42 -5.21
CA TRP A 60 -23.24 21.10 -5.32
C TRP A 60 -22.02 21.11 -6.21
N SER A 61 -20.92 20.57 -5.69
CA SER A 61 -19.75 20.20 -6.49
C SER A 61 -19.27 18.80 -6.10
N GLY A 62 -18.55 18.15 -7.02
CA GLY A 62 -17.97 16.82 -6.76
C GLY A 62 -16.97 16.81 -5.61
N ASP A 63 -16.24 17.92 -5.42
CA ASP A 63 -15.16 18.02 -4.44
C ASP A 63 -15.63 18.54 -3.08
N GLU A 64 -16.60 19.45 -3.04
CA GLU A 64 -17.07 20.06 -1.80
C GLU A 64 -18.32 19.40 -1.23
N GLY A 65 -19.08 18.69 -2.06
CA GLY A 65 -20.37 18.13 -1.71
C GLY A 65 -21.47 19.20 -1.72
N TRP A 66 -22.42 19.07 -0.80
CA TRP A 66 -23.59 19.96 -0.72
C TRP A 66 -23.39 21.07 0.32
N THR A 67 -23.77 22.29 -0.03
CA THR A 67 -23.82 23.44 0.87
C THR A 67 -25.18 24.12 0.78
N LEU A 68 -25.79 24.44 1.92
CA LEU A 68 -27.00 25.27 1.97
C LEU A 68 -26.62 26.63 2.56
N GLN A 69 -26.71 27.67 1.77
CA GLN A 69 -26.23 29.01 2.09
C GLN A 69 -27.37 30.02 2.15
N THR A 70 -27.28 30.95 3.09
CA THR A 70 -28.24 32.04 3.27
C THR A 70 -27.52 33.38 3.07
N PRO A 71 -28.11 34.36 2.36
CA PRO A 71 -27.56 35.70 2.27
C PRO A 71 -27.37 36.35 3.64
N ILE A 72 -26.19 36.91 3.88
CA ILE A 72 -25.86 37.59 5.13
C ILE A 72 -26.23 39.06 5.00
N ARG A 73 -27.15 39.52 5.85
CA ARG A 73 -27.62 40.91 5.87
C ARG A 73 -27.36 41.55 7.25
N PRO A 74 -26.87 42.81 7.31
CA PRO A 74 -26.34 43.60 6.18
C PRO A 74 -25.10 42.93 5.55
N THR A 75 -24.86 43.20 4.26
CA THR A 75 -23.76 42.57 3.52
C THR A 75 -22.42 42.87 4.22
N PRO A 76 -21.68 41.82 4.66
CA PRO A 76 -20.41 42.00 5.36
C PRO A 76 -19.32 42.60 4.46
N LYS A 77 -18.36 43.29 5.07
CA LYS A 77 -17.22 43.85 4.34
C LYS A 77 -16.27 42.75 3.87
N VAL A 78 -16.16 42.58 2.55
CA VAL A 78 -15.17 41.72 1.91
C VAL A 78 -13.83 42.45 1.81
N THR A 79 -12.74 41.79 2.18
CA THR A 79 -11.37 42.32 2.10
C THR A 79 -10.47 41.31 1.42
N ARG A 80 -9.27 41.72 0.98
CA ARG A 80 -8.27 40.80 0.39
C ARG A 80 -7.88 39.62 1.29
N THR A 81 -8.13 39.71 2.59
CA THR A 81 -7.70 38.68 3.57
C THR A 81 -8.86 37.88 4.16
N GLY A 82 -10.10 38.17 3.78
CA GLY A 82 -11.26 37.56 4.41
C GLY A 82 -12.53 38.39 4.38
N ILE A 83 -13.62 37.74 4.77
CA ILE A 83 -14.94 38.34 4.96
C ILE A 83 -15.10 38.69 6.44
N LYS A 84 -15.39 39.97 6.75
CA LYS A 84 -15.62 40.43 8.13
C LYS A 84 -17.05 40.12 8.57
N LEU A 85 -17.19 39.11 9.43
CA LEU A 85 -18.45 38.68 10.04
C LEU A 85 -18.60 39.30 11.44
N GLU A 86 -19.81 39.29 11.98
CA GLU A 86 -20.09 39.78 13.34
C GLU A 86 -19.20 39.09 14.39
N LYS A 87 -19.09 37.76 14.31
CA LYS A 87 -18.36 36.96 15.30
C LYS A 87 -16.87 36.85 15.00
N GLY A 88 -16.31 37.49 13.97
CA GLY A 88 -14.91 37.31 13.56
C GLY A 88 -14.69 37.36 12.04
N ARG A 89 -13.63 36.70 11.53
CA ARG A 89 -13.29 36.73 10.10
C ARG A 89 -13.34 35.33 9.49
N ALA A 90 -14.00 35.17 8.34
CA ALA A 90 -13.82 34.01 7.47
C ALA A 90 -12.60 34.21 6.58
N THR A 91 -11.74 33.20 6.51
CA THR A 91 -10.47 33.29 5.76
C THR A 91 -10.74 32.87 4.32
N ILE A 92 -10.33 33.70 3.35
CA ILE A 92 -10.43 33.37 1.93
C ILE A 92 -9.56 32.13 1.67
N LYS A 93 -10.18 31.12 1.07
CA LYS A 93 -9.52 29.92 0.55
C LYS A 93 -9.14 30.11 -0.90
N GLU A 94 -10.04 30.73 -1.66
CA GLU A 94 -9.90 30.84 -3.09
C GLU A 94 -10.52 32.13 -3.61
N THR A 95 -10.02 32.60 -4.75
CA THR A 95 -10.63 33.70 -5.49
C THR A 95 -10.42 33.46 -6.96
N SER A 96 -11.52 33.29 -7.68
CA SER A 96 -11.48 32.77 -9.03
C SER A 96 -12.56 33.45 -9.87
N PRO A 97 -12.28 33.71 -11.16
CA PRO A 97 -13.33 34.04 -12.11
C PRO A 97 -14.26 32.84 -12.32
N ALA A 98 -15.54 33.11 -12.47
CA ALA A 98 -16.55 32.11 -12.76
C ALA A 98 -17.52 32.61 -13.83
N ARG A 99 -18.13 31.69 -14.56
CA ARG A 99 -19.09 32.01 -15.62
C ARG A 99 -20.31 31.12 -15.56
N ILE A 100 -21.49 31.71 -15.73
CA ILE A 100 -22.75 30.97 -15.87
C ILE A 100 -22.81 30.30 -17.25
N LYS A 101 -22.85 28.97 -17.29
CA LYS A 101 -22.88 28.17 -18.53
C LYS A 101 -24.26 27.69 -18.93
N ALA A 102 -25.12 27.46 -17.94
CA ALA A 102 -26.49 27.03 -18.15
C ALA A 102 -27.35 27.53 -16.99
N MET A 103 -28.63 27.72 -17.25
CA MET A 103 -29.60 28.06 -16.22
C MET A 103 -31.01 27.70 -16.67
N GLN A 104 -31.91 27.48 -15.71
CA GLN A 104 -33.33 27.29 -15.96
C GLN A 104 -34.14 27.69 -14.72
N GLY A 105 -35.33 28.24 -14.93
CA GLY A 105 -36.27 28.61 -13.88
C GLY A 105 -36.38 30.11 -13.69
N GLU A 106 -36.85 30.51 -12.52
CA GLU A 106 -37.02 31.90 -12.10
C GLU A 106 -35.97 32.26 -11.05
N PHE A 107 -35.54 33.52 -11.07
CA PHE A 107 -34.54 34.04 -10.14
C PHE A 107 -34.98 35.38 -9.58
N THR A 108 -34.58 35.68 -8.34
CA THR A 108 -34.79 37.01 -7.71
C THR A 108 -33.95 38.12 -8.34
N PHE A 109 -32.99 37.73 -9.19
CA PHE A 109 -32.16 38.60 -10.00
C PHE A 109 -32.21 38.17 -11.47
N ARG A 110 -31.50 38.88 -12.36
CA ARG A 110 -31.50 38.60 -13.81
C ARG A 110 -30.14 38.03 -14.25
N PRO A 111 -29.85 36.74 -14.01
CA PRO A 111 -28.61 36.13 -14.48
C PRO A 111 -28.52 36.17 -16.01
N GLN A 112 -27.32 36.32 -16.54
CA GLN A 112 -27.05 36.21 -17.97
C GLN A 112 -26.11 35.04 -18.24
N ILE A 113 -26.46 34.19 -19.21
CA ILE A 113 -25.55 33.15 -19.69
C ILE A 113 -24.29 33.82 -20.24
N ASP A 114 -23.15 33.20 -19.96
CA ASP A 114 -21.80 33.69 -20.24
C ASP A 114 -21.35 34.95 -19.46
N GLN A 115 -22.18 35.47 -18.54
CA GLN A 115 -21.75 36.48 -17.60
C GLN A 115 -20.60 35.94 -16.74
N THR A 116 -19.50 36.69 -16.71
CA THR A 116 -18.37 36.39 -15.85
C THR A 116 -18.46 37.21 -14.58
N LEU A 117 -18.36 36.55 -13.44
CA LEU A 117 -18.30 37.15 -12.12
C LEU A 117 -16.99 36.74 -11.42
N ARG A 118 -16.67 37.41 -10.33
CA ARG A 118 -15.58 37.01 -9.46
C ARG A 118 -16.14 36.40 -8.19
N VAL A 119 -15.80 35.16 -7.92
CA VAL A 119 -16.22 34.42 -6.72
C VAL A 119 -15.07 34.43 -5.72
N MET A 120 -15.38 34.62 -4.45
CA MET A 120 -14.44 34.45 -3.34
C MET A 120 -15.00 33.44 -2.35
N GLU A 121 -14.37 32.27 -2.29
CA GLU A 121 -14.72 31.23 -1.31
C GLU A 121 -13.92 31.42 -0.04
N ALA A 122 -14.60 31.40 1.10
CA ALA A 122 -14.02 31.60 2.41
C ALA A 122 -14.60 30.61 3.42
N GLN A 123 -13.80 30.26 4.43
CA GLN A 123 -14.20 29.28 5.43
C GLN A 123 -13.98 29.80 6.85
N ARG A 124 -14.87 29.39 7.76
CA ARG A 124 -14.67 29.54 9.21
C ARG A 124 -15.31 28.38 9.98
N GLY A 125 -14.49 27.49 10.53
CA GLY A 125 -14.99 26.28 11.19
C GLY A 125 -15.72 25.40 10.17
N ASN A 126 -16.94 24.97 10.50
CA ASN A 126 -17.79 24.17 9.60
C ASN A 126 -18.70 25.01 8.69
N GLN A 127 -18.51 26.33 8.67
CA GLN A 127 -19.30 27.25 7.84
C GLN A 127 -18.50 27.62 6.59
N HIS A 128 -19.17 27.53 5.45
CA HIS A 128 -18.69 27.97 4.14
C HIS A 128 -19.33 29.31 3.81
N TYR A 129 -18.58 30.18 3.16
CA TYR A 129 -19.01 31.51 2.78
C TYR A 129 -18.56 31.77 1.35
N SER A 130 -19.48 32.17 0.50
CA SER A 130 -19.16 32.65 -0.84
C SER A 130 -19.49 34.13 -0.94
N ALA A 131 -18.61 34.89 -1.58
CA ALA A 131 -18.90 36.25 -1.98
C ALA A 131 -18.83 36.36 -3.49
N GLU A 132 -19.93 36.77 -4.10
CA GLU A 132 -20.02 37.07 -5.51
C GLU A 132 -19.81 38.56 -5.72
N LEU A 133 -18.80 38.91 -6.51
CA LEU A 133 -18.46 40.30 -6.82
C LEU A 133 -18.79 40.57 -8.28
N THR A 134 -19.80 41.40 -8.49
CA THR A 134 -20.07 42.04 -9.78
C THR A 134 -19.54 43.49 -9.77
N ALA A 135 -19.68 44.20 -10.89
CA ALA A 135 -19.30 45.61 -10.95
C ALA A 135 -20.19 46.50 -10.05
N ASP A 136 -21.45 46.09 -9.84
CA ASP A 136 -22.48 46.92 -9.23
C ASP A 136 -22.90 46.43 -7.83
N GLU A 137 -22.71 45.13 -7.54
CA GLU A 137 -23.18 44.51 -6.30
C GLU A 137 -22.20 43.46 -5.76
N ILE A 138 -22.10 43.40 -4.42
CA ILE A 138 -21.46 42.31 -3.68
C ILE A 138 -22.57 41.58 -2.92
N GLU A 139 -22.78 40.31 -3.25
CA GLU A 139 -23.61 39.41 -2.45
C GLU A 139 -22.69 38.50 -1.64
N VAL A 140 -22.98 38.33 -0.35
CA VAL A 140 -22.27 37.39 0.51
C VAL A 140 -23.27 36.43 1.10
N VAL A 141 -23.04 35.16 0.84
CA VAL A 141 -23.84 34.04 1.33
C VAL A 141 -23.00 33.21 2.28
N GLY A 142 -23.64 32.53 3.23
CA GLY A 142 -22.93 31.61 4.09
C GLY A 142 -23.84 30.57 4.69
N GLY A 143 -23.28 29.40 4.98
CA GLY A 143 -24.01 28.31 5.60
C GLY A 143 -23.19 27.04 5.74
N PRO A 144 -23.77 26.01 6.39
CA PRO A 144 -23.09 24.76 6.63
C PRO A 144 -23.06 23.88 5.37
N ARG A 145 -22.14 22.92 5.38
CA ARG A 145 -22.27 21.73 4.53
C ARG A 145 -23.44 20.89 5.02
N ILE A 146 -24.23 20.38 4.08
CA ILE A 146 -25.36 19.48 4.36
C ILE A 146 -25.00 18.06 3.93
N ALA A 147 -25.35 17.07 4.73
CA ALA A 147 -25.13 15.68 4.35
C ALA A 147 -26.09 15.29 3.21
N GLU A 148 -25.62 14.48 2.24
CA GLU A 148 -26.45 14.04 1.10
C GLU A 148 -27.76 13.35 1.57
N ARG A 149 -27.72 12.59 2.66
CA ARG A 149 -28.92 11.94 3.23
C ARG A 149 -29.90 12.98 3.80
N GLU A 150 -29.41 13.94 4.57
CA GLU A 150 -30.23 15.02 5.14
C GLU A 150 -30.88 15.86 4.03
N LEU A 151 -30.15 16.11 2.95
CA LEU A 151 -30.69 16.76 1.76
C LEU A 151 -31.86 15.97 1.16
N TRP A 152 -31.67 14.68 0.88
CA TRP A 152 -32.73 13.89 0.25
C TRP A 152 -33.91 13.64 1.19
N GLU A 153 -33.69 13.62 2.51
CA GLU A 153 -34.76 13.65 3.52
C GLU A 153 -35.54 14.97 3.44
N ALA A 154 -34.85 16.12 3.34
CA ALA A 154 -35.49 17.42 3.19
C ALA A 154 -36.36 17.52 1.93
N PHE A 155 -35.91 16.95 0.81
CA PHE A 155 -36.68 16.88 -0.45
C PHE A 155 -37.74 15.77 -0.49
N GLY A 156 -37.88 14.96 0.56
CA GLY A 156 -38.82 13.82 0.56
C GLY A 156 -38.51 12.75 -0.51
N ARG A 157 -37.25 12.60 -0.93
CA ARG A 157 -36.82 11.72 -2.03
C ARG A 157 -36.45 10.32 -1.54
N GLU A 158 -37.48 9.54 -1.20
CA GLU A 158 -37.32 8.15 -0.75
C GLU A 158 -36.56 7.26 -1.76
N ASP A 159 -36.71 7.55 -3.06
CA ASP A 159 -35.98 6.86 -4.13
C ASP A 159 -34.46 7.00 -3.95
N LYS A 160 -34.00 8.21 -3.60
CA LYS A 160 -32.59 8.52 -3.39
C LYS A 160 -32.05 7.98 -2.08
N LEU A 161 -32.85 8.03 -1.02
CA LEU A 161 -32.50 7.43 0.27
C LEU A 161 -32.30 5.91 0.14
N ARG A 162 -33.21 5.23 -0.57
CA ARG A 162 -33.06 3.81 -0.87
C ARG A 162 -31.82 3.52 -1.71
N GLU A 163 -31.54 4.31 -2.75
CA GLU A 163 -30.33 4.17 -3.56
C GLU A 163 -29.05 4.29 -2.70
N MET A 164 -29.02 5.25 -1.77
CA MET A 164 -27.91 5.41 -0.82
C MET A 164 -27.76 4.19 0.10
N ASP A 165 -28.86 3.68 0.64
CA ASP A 165 -28.86 2.53 1.53
C ASP A 165 -28.41 1.25 0.82
N GLU A 166 -28.87 1.04 -0.42
CA GLU A 166 -28.39 -0.06 -1.25
C GLU A 166 -26.90 0.06 -1.58
N ARG A 167 -26.41 1.28 -1.90
CA ARG A 167 -24.98 1.53 -2.12
C ARG A 167 -24.18 1.25 -0.84
N ALA A 168 -24.68 1.66 0.32
CA ALA A 168 -24.05 1.42 1.62
C ALA A 168 -24.03 -0.07 1.98
N GLU A 169 -25.13 -0.78 1.73
CA GLU A 169 -25.22 -2.22 1.98
C GLU A 169 -24.29 -3.00 1.06
N LYS A 170 -24.26 -2.71 -0.25
CA LYS A 170 -23.32 -3.33 -1.20
C LYS A 170 -21.88 -3.11 -0.77
N ARG A 171 -21.53 -1.90 -0.29
CA ARG A 171 -20.19 -1.62 0.28
C ARG A 171 -19.92 -2.45 1.54
N ARG A 172 -20.88 -2.58 2.46
CA ARG A 172 -20.77 -3.43 3.66
C ARG A 172 -20.61 -4.92 3.29
N GLN A 173 -21.37 -5.43 2.34
CA GLN A 173 -21.27 -6.81 1.85
C GLN A 173 -19.92 -7.07 1.19
N ARG A 174 -19.43 -6.16 0.34
CA ARG A 174 -18.08 -6.24 -0.27
C ARG A 174 -16.97 -6.23 0.79
N ARG A 175 -17.08 -5.40 1.82
CA ARG A 175 -16.11 -5.40 2.94
C ARG A 175 -16.14 -6.72 3.70
N LYS A 176 -17.32 -7.29 3.95
CA LYS A 176 -17.46 -8.61 4.60
C LYS A 176 -16.84 -9.72 3.74
N SER A 177 -17.04 -9.72 2.42
CA SER A 177 -16.44 -10.74 1.54
C SER A 177 -14.92 -10.62 1.47
N LEU A 178 -14.38 -9.40 1.39
CA LEU A 178 -12.92 -9.16 1.43
C LEU A 178 -12.29 -9.65 2.73
N ARG A 179 -12.92 -9.40 3.89
CA ARG A 179 -12.44 -9.90 5.19
C ARG A 179 -12.47 -11.42 5.28
N ARG A 180 -13.50 -12.07 4.74
CA ARG A 180 -13.55 -13.54 4.67
C ARG A 180 -12.43 -14.09 3.79
N ALA A 181 -12.20 -13.49 2.62
CA ALA A 181 -11.10 -13.87 1.74
C ALA A 181 -9.74 -13.72 2.43
N ALA A 182 -9.51 -12.61 3.12
CA ALA A 182 -8.30 -12.40 3.93
C ALA A 182 -8.12 -13.49 5.01
N LEU A 183 -9.19 -13.84 5.73
CA LEU A 183 -9.15 -14.91 6.73
C LEU A 183 -8.78 -16.26 6.10
N PHE A 184 -9.32 -16.59 4.92
CA PHE A 184 -8.93 -17.80 4.19
C PHE A 184 -7.45 -17.78 3.78
N CYS A 185 -6.92 -16.64 3.32
CA CYS A 185 -5.49 -16.51 3.02
C CYS A 185 -4.63 -16.75 4.27
N PHE A 186 -4.99 -16.15 5.41
CA PHE A 186 -4.26 -16.36 6.66
C PHE A 186 -4.36 -17.81 7.17
N ALA A 187 -5.53 -18.43 7.09
CA ALA A 187 -5.72 -19.82 7.47
C ALA A 187 -4.88 -20.76 6.58
N ALA A 188 -4.86 -20.52 5.26
CA ALA A 188 -4.02 -21.28 4.33
C ALA A 188 -2.53 -21.13 4.67
N ALA A 189 -2.07 -19.90 4.96
CA ALA A 189 -0.69 -19.65 5.36
C ALA A 189 -0.33 -20.34 6.69
N ALA A 190 -1.23 -20.30 7.68
CA ALA A 190 -1.01 -20.98 8.96
C ALA A 190 -0.93 -22.50 8.80
N LEU A 191 -1.86 -23.11 8.04
CA LEU A 191 -1.83 -24.54 7.74
C LEU A 191 -0.54 -24.97 7.04
N TYR A 192 0.01 -24.10 6.19
CA TYR A 192 1.28 -24.35 5.54
C TYR A 192 2.47 -24.30 6.49
N PHE A 193 2.57 -23.29 7.36
CA PHE A 193 3.63 -23.25 8.37
C PHE A 193 3.59 -24.49 9.27
N LEU A 194 2.38 -24.96 9.62
CA LEU A 194 2.21 -26.23 10.32
C LEU A 194 2.70 -27.42 9.49
N GLY A 195 2.40 -27.44 8.18
CA GLY A 195 2.88 -28.45 7.23
C GLY A 195 4.41 -28.48 7.12
N ILE A 196 5.07 -27.32 6.99
CA ILE A 196 6.54 -27.23 7.00
C ILE A 196 7.10 -27.73 8.33
N GLY A 197 6.57 -27.26 9.46
CA GLY A 197 7.06 -27.68 10.78
C GLY A 197 6.96 -29.18 10.97
N TRP A 198 5.88 -29.79 10.50
CA TRP A 198 5.70 -31.24 10.51
C TRP A 198 6.66 -31.95 9.56
N ALA A 199 6.86 -31.46 8.33
CA ALA A 199 7.81 -32.05 7.38
C ALA A 199 9.25 -31.97 7.89
N ALA A 200 9.67 -30.81 8.42
CA ALA A 200 10.99 -30.61 9.03
C ALA A 200 11.24 -31.55 10.23
N SER A 201 10.20 -31.89 10.99
CA SER A 201 10.31 -32.86 12.10
C SER A 201 10.52 -34.30 11.65
N LYS A 202 10.25 -34.62 10.37
CA LYS A 202 10.39 -35.96 9.80
C LYS A 202 11.72 -36.20 9.10
N GLY A 203 12.57 -35.18 8.97
CA GLY A 203 13.90 -35.33 8.36
C GLY A 203 14.75 -36.36 9.13
N GLU A 204 15.25 -37.35 8.41
CA GLU A 204 16.11 -38.42 8.94
C GLU A 204 17.57 -37.99 8.79
N THR A 205 18.33 -38.02 9.88
CA THR A 205 19.79 -37.78 9.82
C THR A 205 20.46 -38.99 9.17
N VAL A 206 21.10 -38.79 8.03
CA VAL A 206 21.82 -39.83 7.28
C VAL A 206 23.31 -39.88 7.59
N ALA A 207 23.89 -38.75 8.00
CA ALA A 207 25.29 -38.67 8.38
C ALA A 207 25.52 -37.58 9.43
N THR A 208 26.49 -37.82 10.32
CA THR A 208 27.00 -36.82 11.25
C THR A 208 28.51 -36.99 11.34
N ALA A 209 29.27 -35.90 11.29
CA ALA A 209 30.69 -35.91 11.54
C ALA A 209 31.12 -34.66 12.30
N SER A 210 32.23 -34.81 13.02
CA SER A 210 32.97 -33.69 13.57
C SER A 210 34.38 -33.70 13.00
N ALA A 211 34.83 -32.54 12.56
CA ALA A 211 36.11 -32.39 11.88
C ALA A 211 36.81 -31.14 12.43
N GLU A 212 38.14 -31.18 12.58
CA GLU A 212 38.92 -30.04 13.07
C GLU A 212 39.99 -29.71 12.04
N PHE A 213 39.92 -28.50 11.51
CA PHE A 213 41.01 -27.91 10.75
C PHE A 213 42.04 -27.36 11.72
N VAL A 214 43.28 -27.82 11.60
CA VAL A 214 44.44 -27.28 12.32
C VAL A 214 45.45 -26.87 11.27
N ALA A 215 45.80 -25.58 11.21
CA ALA A 215 46.87 -25.09 10.36
C ALA A 215 48.21 -25.69 10.82
N GLN A 216 48.59 -26.86 10.30
CA GLN A 216 49.92 -27.43 10.57
C GLN A 216 50.99 -26.53 9.94
N GLU A 217 52.09 -26.30 10.67
CA GLU A 217 53.22 -25.50 10.22
C GLU A 217 53.69 -25.93 8.82
N ARG A 218 53.42 -25.05 7.85
CA ARG A 218 53.69 -25.19 6.41
C ARG A 218 55.15 -25.62 6.16
N SER A 219 55.37 -26.89 5.88
CA SER A 219 56.66 -27.39 5.37
C SER A 219 56.56 -28.25 4.11
N THR A 220 55.36 -28.50 3.60
CA THR A 220 55.14 -29.19 2.32
C THR A 220 54.89 -28.20 1.17
N PRO A 221 55.51 -28.42 -0.01
CA PRO A 221 55.28 -27.60 -1.18
C PRO A 221 53.82 -27.72 -1.66
N VAL A 222 53.21 -26.56 -1.92
CA VAL A 222 51.80 -26.38 -2.27
C VAL A 222 51.46 -27.16 -3.55
N PRO A 223 50.44 -28.04 -3.56
CA PRO A 223 49.95 -28.65 -4.79
C PRO A 223 49.34 -27.58 -5.71
N GLU A 224 49.62 -27.69 -7.00
CA GLU A 224 49.16 -26.77 -8.03
C GLU A 224 47.62 -26.74 -8.05
N ALA A 225 47.03 -25.55 -7.88
CA ALA A 225 45.58 -25.37 -7.81
C ALA A 225 44.88 -25.95 -9.07
N PRO A 226 43.66 -26.49 -8.95
CA PRO A 226 42.91 -26.97 -10.11
C PRO A 226 42.74 -25.85 -11.13
N ALA A 227 42.89 -26.20 -12.42
CA ALA A 227 42.77 -25.24 -13.50
C ALA A 227 41.40 -24.53 -13.42
N PRO A 228 41.37 -23.19 -13.55
CA PRO A 228 40.14 -22.43 -13.44
C PRO A 228 39.14 -22.92 -14.50
N SER A 229 38.04 -23.52 -14.05
CA SER A 229 36.91 -23.75 -14.93
C SER A 229 36.40 -22.38 -15.40
N THR A 230 36.02 -22.31 -16.67
CA THR A 230 35.57 -21.10 -17.35
C THR A 230 34.28 -20.56 -16.72
N PHE A 231 34.40 -19.82 -15.63
CA PHE A 231 33.31 -19.04 -15.05
C PHE A 231 33.61 -17.57 -15.32
N SER A 232 32.84 -16.98 -16.24
CA SER A 232 33.02 -15.60 -16.67
C SER A 232 32.39 -14.62 -15.69
N GLY A 233 33.17 -13.67 -15.18
CA GLY A 233 32.65 -12.39 -14.70
C GLY A 233 33.31 -11.87 -13.43
N ASN A 234 34.31 -10.98 -13.62
CA ASN A 234 34.78 -9.99 -12.64
C ASN A 234 35.18 -10.51 -11.25
N ILE A 235 36.40 -11.02 -11.13
CA ILE A 235 37.13 -11.01 -9.85
C ILE A 235 38.39 -10.18 -10.05
N GLU A 236 38.39 -8.96 -9.48
CA GLU A 236 39.60 -8.19 -9.23
C GLU A 236 40.52 -9.02 -8.34
N ARG A 237 41.69 -9.37 -8.89
CA ARG A 237 42.96 -9.60 -8.18
C ARG A 237 42.81 -10.17 -6.76
N VAL A 238 42.40 -11.44 -6.68
CA VAL A 238 42.64 -12.27 -5.49
C VAL A 238 44.14 -12.52 -5.45
N ASP A 239 44.83 -11.88 -4.50
CA ASP A 239 46.10 -12.41 -4.02
C ASP A 239 45.87 -13.90 -3.79
N THR A 240 46.76 -14.74 -4.32
CA THR A 240 46.73 -16.21 -4.16
C THR A 240 46.91 -16.56 -2.67
N GLU A 241 45.90 -16.27 -1.87
CA GLU A 241 45.69 -16.81 -0.53
C GLU A 241 45.53 -18.31 -0.74
N VAL A 242 46.54 -19.06 -0.31
CA VAL A 242 46.53 -20.52 -0.40
C VAL A 242 45.41 -21.00 0.51
N ARG A 243 44.35 -21.51 -0.11
CA ARG A 243 43.25 -22.18 0.57
C ARG A 243 43.51 -23.67 0.51
N GLU A 244 43.63 -24.31 1.66
CA GLU A 244 43.73 -25.77 1.71
C GLU A 244 42.31 -26.34 1.84
N PRO A 245 41.84 -27.14 0.85
CA PRO A 245 40.60 -27.87 1.01
C PRO A 245 40.77 -28.93 2.09
N PHE A 246 39.74 -29.07 2.92
CA PHE A 246 39.68 -30.09 3.95
C PHE A 246 38.30 -30.76 3.92
N ASP A 247 38.29 -32.10 3.89
CA ASP A 247 37.08 -32.90 3.89
C ASP A 247 36.43 -32.86 5.28
N VAL A 248 35.24 -32.29 5.37
CA VAL A 248 34.47 -32.14 6.61
C VAL A 248 33.62 -33.38 6.89
N LEU A 249 32.96 -33.91 5.85
CA LEU A 249 32.06 -35.05 5.95
C LEU A 249 31.85 -35.69 4.58
N THR A 250 31.68 -37.01 4.57
CA THR A 250 31.24 -37.76 3.39
C THR A 250 29.92 -38.48 3.68
N PHE A 251 29.01 -38.52 2.71
CA PHE A 251 27.73 -39.23 2.83
C PHE A 251 27.25 -39.74 1.47
N ASP A 252 26.43 -40.79 1.45
CA ASP A 252 25.84 -41.33 0.23
C ASP A 252 24.46 -40.71 -0.05
N ALA A 253 24.30 -40.09 -1.21
CA ALA A 253 23.00 -39.68 -1.73
C ALA A 253 22.34 -40.86 -2.46
N THR A 254 21.22 -41.35 -1.92
CA THR A 254 20.53 -42.54 -2.46
C THR A 254 19.56 -42.23 -3.59
N SER A 255 19.20 -40.96 -3.80
CA SER A 255 18.25 -40.53 -4.83
C SER A 255 18.51 -39.08 -5.24
N THR A 256 18.31 -38.77 -6.53
CA THR A 256 18.35 -37.40 -7.07
C THR A 256 17.03 -36.65 -6.87
N ASP A 257 15.96 -37.33 -6.47
CA ASP A 257 14.65 -36.71 -6.21
C ASP A 257 14.50 -36.25 -4.75
N GLU A 258 15.43 -36.68 -3.89
CA GLU A 258 15.46 -36.31 -2.47
C GLU A 258 16.16 -34.97 -2.27
N THR A 259 15.66 -34.20 -1.31
CA THR A 259 16.34 -33.00 -0.84
C THR A 259 17.08 -33.33 0.46
N TYR A 260 18.33 -32.91 0.50
CA TYR A 260 19.24 -33.06 1.61
C TYR A 260 19.46 -31.68 2.25
N GLU A 261 19.59 -31.64 3.57
CA GLU A 261 20.00 -30.46 4.33
C GLU A 261 21.34 -30.74 5.00
N ILE A 262 22.31 -29.86 4.76
CA ILE A 262 23.60 -29.86 5.45
C ILE A 262 23.51 -28.78 6.52
N GLU A 263 23.55 -29.19 7.78
CA GLU A 263 23.67 -28.31 8.93
C GLU A 263 25.09 -28.40 9.47
N THR A 264 25.81 -27.28 9.47
CA THR A 264 27.19 -27.18 9.91
C THR A 264 27.31 -26.12 10.99
N ASP A 265 27.63 -26.57 12.20
CA ASP A 265 28.07 -25.72 13.30
C ASP A 265 29.58 -25.53 13.20
N ILE A 266 30.01 -24.27 13.13
CA ILE A 266 31.41 -23.89 13.00
C ILE A 266 31.84 -23.12 14.25
N GLN A 267 32.94 -23.55 14.86
CA GLN A 267 33.53 -22.91 16.03
C GLN A 267 34.98 -22.52 15.72
N SER A 268 35.32 -21.27 16.02
CA SER A 268 36.65 -20.73 15.83
C SER A 268 37.45 -20.78 17.14
N GLY A 269 38.65 -21.33 17.10
CA GLY A 269 39.52 -21.55 18.27
C GLY A 269 40.37 -20.34 18.69
N GLY A 270 40.13 -19.13 18.17
CA GLY A 270 40.99 -17.98 18.43
C GLY A 270 40.32 -16.62 18.28
N SER A 271 41.08 -15.56 18.53
CA SER A 271 40.66 -14.17 18.27
C SER A 271 40.89 -13.83 16.80
N GLY A 272 39.83 -13.53 16.07
CA GLY A 272 39.92 -13.15 14.66
C GLY A 272 38.61 -13.39 13.92
N SER A 273 38.52 -12.86 12.71
CA SER A 273 37.47 -13.26 11.78
C SER A 273 37.88 -14.57 11.11
N THR A 274 36.97 -15.52 11.08
CA THR A 274 37.10 -16.78 10.33
C THR A 274 36.37 -16.61 9.02
N ASP A 275 37.01 -16.94 7.90
CA ASP A 275 36.44 -16.88 6.54
C ASP A 275 36.54 -18.26 5.91
N ILE A 276 35.37 -18.86 5.63
CA ILE A 276 35.23 -20.23 5.14
C ILE A 276 34.29 -20.23 3.95
N GLU A 277 34.65 -21.02 2.95
CA GLU A 277 33.76 -21.42 1.87
C GLU A 277 33.51 -22.93 1.94
N LEU A 278 32.25 -23.33 1.79
CA LEU A 278 31.84 -24.74 1.77
C LEU A 278 31.51 -25.16 0.35
N TYR A 279 32.07 -26.28 -0.08
CA TYR A 279 31.82 -26.89 -1.38
C TYR A 279 31.37 -28.33 -1.20
N LEU A 280 30.45 -28.79 -2.05
CA LEU A 280 30.03 -30.18 -2.13
C LEU A 280 30.61 -30.81 -3.39
N LEU A 281 31.39 -31.86 -3.22
CA LEU A 281 31.95 -32.65 -4.31
C LEU A 281 31.01 -33.83 -4.59
N THR A 282 30.65 -34.01 -5.86
CA THR A 282 29.82 -35.13 -6.33
C THR A 282 30.65 -36.39 -6.60
N PRO A 283 30.01 -37.55 -6.78
CA PRO A 283 30.68 -38.78 -7.21
C PRO A 283 31.50 -38.63 -8.49
N SER A 284 31.07 -37.78 -9.43
CA SER A 284 31.81 -37.47 -10.65
C SER A 284 33.02 -36.53 -10.45
N GLY A 285 33.18 -35.96 -9.26
CA GLY A 285 34.22 -34.98 -8.93
C GLY A 285 33.86 -33.54 -9.27
N ALA A 286 32.62 -33.25 -9.67
CA ALA A 286 32.15 -31.87 -9.83
C ALA A 286 31.97 -31.20 -8.47
N SER A 287 32.33 -29.91 -8.37
CA SER A 287 32.25 -29.14 -7.13
C SER A 287 31.15 -28.09 -7.19
N TYR A 288 30.28 -28.07 -6.19
CA TYR A 288 29.17 -27.12 -6.07
C TYR A 288 29.39 -26.23 -4.85
N PHE A 289 29.37 -24.91 -5.05
CA PHE A 289 29.43 -23.96 -3.94
C PHE A 289 28.14 -24.05 -3.10
N ILE A 290 28.30 -24.26 -1.79
CA ILE A 290 27.19 -24.42 -0.84
C ILE A 290 26.93 -23.13 -0.07
N ASP A 291 27.95 -22.59 0.59
CA ASP A 291 27.81 -21.39 1.43
C ASP A 291 29.16 -20.72 1.70
N THR A 292 29.12 -19.49 2.21
CA THR A 292 30.26 -18.77 2.76
C THR A 292 29.93 -18.22 4.15
N ALA A 293 30.90 -18.27 5.05
CA ALA A 293 30.75 -17.77 6.41
C ALA A 293 31.94 -16.89 6.80
N VAL A 294 31.64 -15.64 7.16
CA VAL A 294 32.57 -14.71 7.80
C VAL A 294 32.04 -14.40 9.21
N PHE A 295 32.77 -14.82 10.25
CA PHE A 295 32.28 -14.72 11.63
C PHE A 295 33.40 -14.70 12.67
N SER A 296 33.07 -14.31 13.90
CA SER A 296 33.95 -14.40 15.08
C SER A 296 33.25 -15.22 16.18
N GLY A 297 33.91 -16.25 16.70
CA GLY A 297 33.33 -17.14 17.72
C GLY A 297 32.71 -18.39 17.10
N SER A 298 31.37 -18.51 17.16
CA SER A 298 30.64 -19.62 16.55
C SER A 298 29.54 -19.16 15.61
N THR A 299 29.22 -19.98 14.61
CA THR A 299 28.08 -19.77 13.72
C THR A 299 27.47 -21.12 13.36
N SER A 300 26.18 -21.12 13.06
CA SER A 300 25.46 -22.29 12.55
C SER A 300 24.91 -21.95 11.18
N ARG A 301 25.14 -22.85 10.21
CA ARG A 301 24.68 -22.72 8.83
C ARG A 301 23.87 -23.94 8.46
N SER A 302 22.73 -23.71 7.82
CA SER A 302 21.95 -24.77 7.19
C SER A 302 21.74 -24.44 5.71
N ARG A 303 21.97 -25.43 4.85
CA ARG A 303 21.69 -25.33 3.42
C ARG A 303 21.00 -26.60 2.92
N ALA A 304 19.83 -26.40 2.31
CA ALA A 304 19.16 -27.46 1.56
C ALA A 304 19.68 -27.50 0.11
N PHE A 305 19.86 -28.71 -0.43
CA PHE A 305 20.20 -28.95 -1.83
C PHE A 305 19.56 -30.25 -2.32
N ARG A 306 19.40 -30.40 -3.64
CA ARG A 306 18.99 -31.65 -4.29
C ARG A 306 20.22 -32.23 -4.98
N ALA A 307 20.52 -33.50 -4.74
CA ALA A 307 21.65 -34.15 -5.38
C ALA A 307 21.38 -34.32 -6.88
N GLU A 308 22.34 -33.92 -7.72
CA GLU A 308 22.26 -34.12 -9.18
C GLU A 308 22.69 -35.53 -9.59
N GLU A 309 23.42 -36.22 -8.71
CA GLU A 309 23.94 -37.57 -8.90
C GLU A 309 23.66 -38.44 -7.67
N THR A 310 23.56 -39.75 -7.85
CA THR A 310 23.52 -40.71 -6.74
C THR A 310 24.93 -41.19 -6.40
N GLY A 311 25.21 -41.43 -5.11
CA GLY A 311 26.48 -41.95 -4.63
C GLY A 311 27.15 -41.06 -3.59
N GLU A 312 28.44 -41.32 -3.37
CA GLU A 312 29.24 -40.66 -2.35
C GLU A 312 29.48 -39.17 -2.68
N HIS A 313 29.04 -38.29 -1.78
CA HIS A 313 29.32 -36.86 -1.83
C HIS A 313 30.20 -36.45 -0.66
N THR A 314 31.11 -35.51 -0.89
CA THR A 314 32.02 -35.01 0.14
C THR A 314 31.83 -33.51 0.33
N LEU A 315 31.53 -33.09 1.55
CA LEU A 315 31.54 -31.70 1.96
C LEU A 315 32.98 -31.28 2.25
N GLN A 316 33.48 -30.30 1.51
CA GLN A 316 34.78 -29.69 1.70
C GLN A 316 34.66 -28.27 2.24
N ALA A 317 35.51 -27.95 3.22
CA ALA A 317 35.71 -26.58 3.69
C ALA A 317 37.02 -26.02 3.13
N TRP A 318 36.95 -24.79 2.64
CA TRP A 318 38.08 -24.00 2.19
C TRP A 318 38.26 -22.86 3.18
N VAL A 319 39.24 -23.01 4.07
CA VAL A 319 39.53 -22.04 5.14
C VAL A 319 40.58 -21.07 4.63
N ARG A 320 40.31 -19.75 4.72
CA ARG A 320 41.30 -18.74 4.35
C ARG A 320 42.47 -18.71 5.34
N ASP A 321 43.65 -18.35 4.86
CA ASP A 321 44.87 -18.25 5.66
C ASP A 321 44.84 -17.13 6.72
N THR A 322 43.96 -16.14 6.56
CA THR A 322 43.66 -15.14 7.59
C THR A 322 42.82 -15.68 8.75
N SER A 323 42.27 -16.89 8.63
CA SER A 323 41.45 -17.50 9.67
C SER A 323 42.30 -18.03 10.83
N PRO A 324 41.71 -18.20 12.03
CA PRO A 324 42.43 -18.75 13.17
C PRO A 324 42.99 -20.15 12.90
N GLU A 325 44.09 -20.49 13.58
CA GLU A 325 44.83 -21.75 13.41
C GLU A 325 43.98 -23.00 13.64
N ARG A 326 42.85 -22.87 14.35
CA ARG A 326 41.94 -23.97 14.63
C ARG A 326 40.49 -23.59 14.34
N VAL A 327 39.84 -24.41 13.54
CA VAL A 327 38.41 -24.31 13.24
C VAL A 327 37.79 -25.70 13.40
N SER A 328 36.78 -25.80 14.25
CA SER A 328 36.04 -27.04 14.46
C SER A 328 34.71 -26.98 13.71
N PHE A 329 34.36 -28.08 13.07
CA PHE A 329 33.13 -28.30 12.34
C PHE A 329 32.35 -29.43 13.01
N SER A 330 31.06 -29.22 13.24
CA SER A 330 30.11 -30.28 13.59
C SER A 330 29.03 -30.25 12.52
N THR A 331 29.06 -31.24 11.62
CA THR A 331 28.17 -31.30 10.47
C THR A 331 27.21 -32.46 10.59
N SER A 332 25.93 -32.22 10.31
CA SER A 332 24.94 -33.26 10.09
C SER A 332 24.28 -33.11 8.73
N VAL A 333 23.98 -34.23 8.08
CA VAL A 333 23.25 -34.28 6.83
C VAL A 333 21.93 -34.99 7.09
N ARG A 334 20.83 -34.32 6.74
CA ARG A 334 19.47 -34.83 6.91
C ARG A 334 18.83 -35.00 5.54
N ARG A 335 18.10 -36.09 5.33
CA ARG A 335 17.30 -36.32 4.10
C ARG A 335 15.81 -36.17 4.36
N GLY A 336 15.05 -36.02 3.28
CA GLY A 336 13.58 -35.90 3.35
C GLY A 336 13.11 -34.52 3.83
N MET A 337 14.02 -33.54 3.79
CA MET A 337 13.71 -32.14 4.02
C MET A 337 12.92 -31.59 2.83
N TRP A 338 12.03 -30.63 3.07
CA TRP A 338 11.25 -30.03 1.99
C TRP A 338 11.93 -28.74 1.53
N GLU A 339 12.21 -28.60 0.24
CA GLU A 339 12.83 -27.39 -0.30
C GLU A 339 11.83 -26.22 -0.23
N PRO A 340 12.05 -25.23 0.66
CA PRO A 340 11.04 -24.23 0.93
C PRO A 340 10.91 -23.19 -0.18
N GLY A 341 11.85 -23.10 -1.14
CA GLY A 341 12.04 -21.94 -2.02
C GLY A 341 10.77 -21.46 -2.74
N ALA A 342 10.28 -22.23 -3.71
CA ALA A 342 9.13 -21.81 -4.53
C ALA A 342 7.83 -21.68 -3.72
N PHE A 343 7.65 -22.56 -2.73
CA PHE A 343 6.43 -22.55 -1.91
C PHE A 343 6.44 -21.43 -0.88
N ALA A 344 7.55 -21.15 -0.19
CA ALA A 344 7.66 -20.03 0.74
C ALA A 344 7.39 -18.69 0.05
N ALA A 345 7.84 -18.52 -1.20
CA ALA A 345 7.50 -17.36 -2.02
C ALA A 345 5.99 -17.26 -2.29
N ALA A 346 5.34 -18.36 -2.69
CA ALA A 346 3.89 -18.40 -2.89
C ALA A 346 3.11 -18.07 -1.61
N PHE A 347 3.61 -18.52 -0.44
CA PHE A 347 3.00 -18.25 0.86
C PHE A 347 3.21 -16.83 1.36
N ALA A 348 4.40 -16.26 1.18
CA ALA A 348 4.65 -14.85 1.43
C ALA A 348 3.70 -13.99 0.58
N LEU A 349 3.51 -14.35 -0.69
CA LEU A 349 2.56 -13.68 -1.58
C LEU A 349 1.11 -13.83 -1.13
N ALA A 350 0.70 -15.03 -0.70
CA ALA A 350 -0.64 -15.26 -0.15
C ALA A 350 -0.88 -14.48 1.16
N GLY A 351 0.13 -14.41 2.03
CA GLY A 351 0.09 -13.63 3.27
C GLY A 351 -0.01 -12.12 3.00
N MET A 352 0.81 -11.59 2.09
CA MET A 352 0.73 -10.20 1.64
C MET A 352 -0.63 -9.88 1.01
N LEU A 353 -1.15 -10.76 0.15
CA LEU A 353 -2.48 -10.60 -0.41
C LEU A 353 -3.55 -10.59 0.68
N GLY A 354 -3.42 -11.46 1.69
CA GLY A 354 -4.29 -11.46 2.88
C GLY A 354 -4.29 -10.12 3.60
N VAL A 355 -3.12 -9.50 3.80
CA VAL A 355 -2.99 -8.16 4.40
C VAL A 355 -3.65 -7.10 3.52
N VAL A 356 -3.38 -7.08 2.21
CA VAL A 356 -3.99 -6.12 1.28
C VAL A 356 -5.51 -6.23 1.29
N LEU A 357 -6.05 -7.44 1.24
CA LEU A 357 -7.49 -7.70 1.29
C LEU A 357 -8.10 -7.28 2.64
N PHE A 358 -7.39 -7.50 3.74
CA PHE A 358 -7.81 -7.09 5.07
C PHE A 358 -7.90 -5.56 5.18
N LEU A 359 -6.87 -4.85 4.72
CA LEU A 359 -6.82 -3.38 4.69
C LEU A 359 -7.88 -2.79 3.76
N ALA A 360 -8.06 -3.35 2.55
CA ALA A 360 -9.08 -2.94 1.59
C ALA A 360 -10.52 -3.21 2.10
N GLY A 361 -10.69 -4.23 2.95
CA GLY A 361 -11.93 -4.46 3.69
C GLY A 361 -12.28 -3.35 4.71
N GLY A 362 -11.35 -2.42 4.92
CA GLY A 362 -11.42 -1.31 5.86
C GLY A 362 -11.28 -1.79 7.30
N PHE A 363 -10.47 -1.10 8.11
CA PHE A 363 -10.71 -1.08 9.54
C PHE A 363 -12.09 -0.44 9.70
N GLY A 364 -13.06 -1.20 10.21
CA GLY A 364 -14.29 -0.55 10.63
C GLY A 364 -13.85 0.50 11.64
N ARG A 365 -14.06 1.78 11.34
CA ARG A 365 -14.20 2.73 12.44
C ARG A 365 -15.25 2.09 13.33
N ILE A 366 -14.83 1.74 14.55
CA ILE A 366 -15.75 1.38 15.62
C ILE A 366 -16.36 2.73 15.96
N ASP A 367 -17.40 3.09 15.20
CA ASP A 367 -18.26 4.23 15.50
C ASP A 367 -19.18 3.84 16.66
#